data_AF-A0A7V0V6K3-F1
#
_entry.id   AF-A0A7V0V6K3-F1
#
_cell.length_a   1.000
_cell.length_b   1.000
_cell.length_c   1.000
_cell.angle_alpha   90.00
_cell.angle_beta   90.00
_cell.angle_gamma   90.00
#
_symmetry.space_group_name_H-M   'P 1'
#
loop_
_entity.id
_entity.type
_entity.pdbx_description
1 polymer ?
#
loop_
_entity_poly.entity_id
_entity_poly.type
_entity_poly.pdbx_seq_one_letter_code
_entity_poly.pdbx_strand_id
1 'polypeptide(L)'
;MPNLINELRMEHLDLSVSFGNLRHLVAAPESGWRELQSVKTAILAHVEKENQELYPKLREAAFNNLRLQRILDWFTRENARISAALVEFLDKYSKGGSPLAFRRDFNRLDTIFNALIRQEEAVLFNEYLDISLDTVA
;
A
#
# COMPACT_ATOMS: atom_id res chain seq x y z
N MET A 1 -12.05 3.61 16.69
CA MET A 1 -11.47 4.95 16.43
C MET A 1 -11.67 5.31 14.96
N PRO A 2 -12.77 5.99 14.60
CA PRO A 2 -13.06 6.35 13.20
C PRO A 2 -11.97 7.20 12.55
N ASN A 3 -11.18 7.91 13.37
CA ASN A 3 -10.14 8.82 12.89
C ASN A 3 -9.01 8.09 12.14
N LEU A 4 -8.43 7.01 12.70
CA LEU A 4 -7.33 6.29 12.06
C LEU A 4 -7.75 5.72 10.69
N ILE A 5 -8.90 5.05 10.61
CA ILE A 5 -9.36 4.45 9.35
C ILE A 5 -9.65 5.52 8.29
N ASN A 6 -10.20 6.66 8.68
CA ASN A 6 -10.42 7.77 7.75
C ASN A 6 -9.09 8.36 7.27
N GLU A 7 -8.11 8.52 8.16
CA GLU A 7 -6.78 8.98 7.79
C GLU A 7 -6.11 8.03 6.80
N LEU A 8 -6.10 6.72 7.07
CA LEU A 8 -5.51 5.72 6.17
C LEU A 8 -6.21 5.68 4.80
N ARG A 9 -7.55 5.85 4.75
CA ARG A 9 -8.28 5.99 3.47
C ARG A 9 -7.89 7.24 2.70
N MET A 10 -7.71 8.36 3.39
CA MET A 10 -7.24 9.59 2.73
C MET A 10 -5.82 9.41 2.17
N GLU A 11 -4.93 8.76 2.94
CA GLU A 11 -3.60 8.39 2.47
C GLU A 11 -3.66 7.47 1.24
N HIS A 12 -4.55 6.47 1.22
CA HIS A 12 -4.75 5.61 0.04
C HIS A 12 -5.19 6.39 -1.20
N LEU A 13 -6.07 7.38 -1.06
CA LEU A 13 -6.49 8.24 -2.17
C LEU A 13 -5.29 9.02 -2.72
N ASP A 14 -4.53 9.67 -1.83
CA ASP A 14 -3.36 10.46 -2.21
C ASP A 14 -2.26 9.59 -2.84
N LEU A 15 -2.03 8.40 -2.29
CA LEU A 15 -1.10 7.41 -2.83
C LEU A 15 -1.53 6.94 -4.22
N SER A 16 -2.82 6.62 -4.42
CA SER A 16 -3.34 6.17 -5.72
C SER A 16 -3.18 7.24 -6.79
N VAL A 17 -3.45 8.50 -6.47
CA VAL A 17 -3.24 9.64 -7.38
C VAL A 17 -1.75 9.81 -7.69
N SER A 18 -0.90 9.86 -6.67
CA SER A 18 0.54 10.04 -6.83
C SER A 18 1.17 8.90 -7.62
N PHE A 19 0.76 7.67 -7.34
CA PHE A 19 1.19 6.49 -8.07
C PHE A 19 0.75 6.54 -9.54
N GLY A 20 -0.50 6.94 -9.81
CA GLY A 20 -1.04 7.11 -11.16
C GLY A 20 -0.24 8.11 -12.02
N ASN A 21 0.25 9.19 -11.41
CA ASN A 21 1.03 10.21 -12.12
C ASN A 21 2.37 9.69 -12.64
N LEU A 22 2.94 8.65 -12.01
CA LEU A 22 4.15 7.98 -12.46
C LEU A 22 4.01 7.38 -13.88
N ARG A 23 2.80 7.22 -14.41
CA ARG A 23 2.56 6.84 -15.81
C ARG A 23 3.28 7.75 -16.81
N HIS A 24 3.51 9.01 -16.46
CA HIS A 24 4.11 10.02 -17.33
C HIS A 24 5.65 10.10 -17.23
N LEU A 25 6.26 9.29 -16.35
CA LEU A 25 7.70 9.30 -16.05
C LEU A 25 8.61 9.23 -17.27
N VAL A 26 8.27 8.41 -18.27
CA VAL A 26 9.13 8.18 -19.43
C VAL A 26 9.33 9.43 -20.28
N ALA A 27 8.42 10.41 -20.19
CA ALA A 27 8.52 11.66 -20.93
C ALA A 27 9.45 12.70 -20.28
N ALA A 28 9.82 12.53 -19.01
CA ALA A 28 10.60 13.53 -18.26
C ALA A 28 11.48 12.89 -17.16
N PRO A 29 12.70 12.44 -17.51
CA PRO A 29 13.54 11.62 -16.62
C PRO A 29 13.93 12.30 -15.28
N GLU A 30 14.23 13.61 -15.28
CA GLU A 30 14.67 14.32 -14.08
C GLU A 30 13.54 14.67 -13.11
N SER A 31 12.44 15.25 -13.61
CA SER A 31 11.24 15.51 -12.80
C SER A 31 10.60 14.21 -12.34
N GLY A 32 10.67 13.21 -13.20
CA GLY A 32 10.20 11.88 -12.96
C GLY A 32 10.87 11.18 -11.78
N TRP A 33 12.20 11.26 -11.69
CA TRP A 33 12.92 10.65 -10.58
C TRP A 33 12.50 11.23 -9.22
N ARG A 34 12.26 12.54 -9.13
CA ARG A 34 11.77 13.17 -7.89
C ARG A 34 10.39 12.69 -7.51
N GLU A 35 9.49 12.57 -8.48
CA GLU A 35 8.13 12.07 -8.26
C GLU A 35 8.15 10.61 -7.76
N LEU A 36 8.99 9.79 -8.38
CA LEU A 36 9.19 8.39 -8.00
C LEU A 36 9.76 8.24 -6.57
N GLN A 37 10.70 9.10 -6.17
CA GLN A 37 11.17 9.14 -4.78
C GLN A 37 10.09 9.61 -3.80
N SER A 38 9.29 10.62 -4.18
CA SER A 38 8.18 11.11 -3.36
C SER A 38 7.15 10.00 -3.10
N VAL A 39 6.77 9.25 -4.15
CA VAL A 39 5.84 8.13 -4.02
C VAL A 39 6.43 7.03 -3.12
N LYS A 40 7.71 6.69 -3.29
CA LYS A 40 8.39 5.73 -2.41
C LYS A 40 8.32 6.17 -0.94
N THR A 41 8.65 7.43 -0.65
CA THR A 41 8.60 7.98 0.71
C THR A 41 7.19 7.93 1.29
N ALA A 42 6.18 8.29 0.51
CA ALA A 42 4.78 8.25 0.94
C ALA A 42 4.31 6.82 1.27
N ILE A 43 4.64 5.83 0.43
CA ILE A 43 4.30 4.43 0.68
C ILE A 43 4.99 3.92 1.96
N LEU A 44 6.26 4.25 2.16
CA LEU A 44 6.99 3.84 3.37
C LEU A 44 6.39 4.47 4.64
N ALA A 45 6.02 5.74 4.58
CA ALA A 45 5.39 6.42 5.70
C ALA A 45 4.03 5.82 6.05
N HIS A 46 3.23 5.50 5.03
CA HIS A 46 1.94 4.83 5.19
C HIS A 46 2.09 3.44 5.85
N VAL A 47 2.96 2.58 5.32
CA VAL A 47 3.21 1.24 5.89
C VAL A 47 3.74 1.33 7.33
N GLU A 48 4.60 2.30 7.62
CA GLU A 48 5.10 2.50 8.98
C GLU A 48 3.96 2.87 9.94
N LYS A 49 3.05 3.76 9.53
CA LYS A 49 1.88 4.11 10.32
C LYS A 49 0.98 2.90 10.59
N GLU A 50 0.74 2.07 9.59
CA GLU A 50 -0.03 0.83 9.78
C GLU A 50 0.66 -0.12 10.78
N ASN A 51 1.99 -0.27 10.69
CA ASN A 51 2.76 -1.11 11.60
C ASN A 51 2.72 -0.60 13.05
N GLN A 52 2.62 0.72 13.24
CA GLN A 52 2.57 1.34 14.56
C GLN A 52 1.17 1.39 15.16
N GLU A 53 0.13 1.59 14.35
CA GLU A 53 -1.20 1.95 14.85
C GLU A 53 -2.29 0.92 14.52
N LEU A 54 -2.20 0.25 13.37
CA LEU A 54 -3.23 -0.67 12.87
C LEU A 54 -2.90 -2.13 13.25
N TYR A 55 -1.77 -2.64 12.76
CA TYR A 55 -1.37 -4.03 12.92
C TYR A 55 -1.21 -4.50 14.37
N PRO A 56 -0.72 -3.69 15.34
CA PRO A 56 -0.58 -4.15 16.72
C PRO A 56 -1.91 -4.59 17.33
N LYS A 57 -2.98 -3.81 17.12
CA LYS A 57 -4.32 -4.14 17.63
C LYS A 57 -4.90 -5.38 16.97
N LEU A 58 -4.72 -5.51 15.66
CA LEU A 58 -5.17 -6.68 14.92
C LEU A 58 -4.41 -7.94 15.36
N ARG A 59 -3.10 -7.85 15.59
CA ARG A 59 -2.27 -8.98 16.06
C ARG A 59 -2.68 -9.42 17.47
N GLU A 60 -2.99 -8.48 18.35
CA GLU A 60 -3.49 -8.78 19.69
C GLU A 60 -4.82 -9.55 19.62
N ALA A 61 -5.79 -9.04 18.85
CA ALA A 61 -7.08 -9.71 18.65
C ALA A 61 -6.95 -11.06 17.93
N ALA A 62 -5.91 -11.23 17.11
CA ALA A 62 -5.68 -12.46 16.37
C ALA A 62 -5.20 -13.62 17.26
N PHE A 63 -4.75 -13.38 18.50
CA PHE A 63 -4.13 -14.41 19.35
C PHE A 63 -4.96 -15.70 19.45
N ASN A 64 -6.29 -15.58 19.58
CA ASN A 64 -7.23 -16.72 19.62
C ASN A 64 -8.19 -16.77 18.42
N ASN A 65 -7.95 -15.98 17.37
CA ASN A 65 -8.83 -15.88 16.22
C ASN A 65 -8.12 -16.38 14.95
N LEU A 66 -8.27 -17.67 14.65
CA LEU A 66 -7.66 -18.32 13.47
C LEU A 66 -8.06 -17.67 12.14
N ARG A 67 -9.27 -17.10 12.04
CA ARG A 67 -9.72 -16.39 10.83
C ARG A 67 -8.89 -15.13 10.65
N LEU A 68 -8.77 -14.32 11.70
CA LEU A 68 -8.00 -13.08 11.66
C LEU A 68 -6.51 -13.33 11.43
N GLN A 69 -5.93 -14.37 12.04
CA GLN A 69 -4.55 -14.79 11.76
C GLN A 69 -4.32 -15.03 10.26
N ARG A 70 -5.22 -15.78 9.61
CA ARG A 70 -5.12 -16.06 8.16
C ARG A 70 -5.23 -14.80 7.30
N ILE A 71 -6.08 -13.85 7.71
CA ILE A 71 -6.20 -12.54 7.05
C ILE A 71 -4.87 -11.79 7.15
N LEU A 72 -4.32 -11.67 8.37
CA LEU A 72 -3.04 -10.98 8.61
C LEU A 72 -1.87 -11.62 7.87
N ASP A 73 -1.83 -12.95 7.82
CA ASP A 73 -0.81 -13.69 7.06
C ASP A 73 -0.91 -13.42 5.55
N TRP A 74 -2.13 -13.29 5.02
CA TRP A 74 -2.36 -12.95 3.61
C TRP A 74 -1.87 -11.54 3.31
N PHE A 75 -2.25 -10.54 4.11
CA PHE A 75 -1.78 -9.17 3.95
C PHE A 75 -0.26 -9.05 4.10
N THR A 76 0.33 -9.76 5.06
CA THR A 76 1.80 -9.78 5.23
C THR A 76 2.50 -10.27 3.97
N ARG A 77 1.99 -11.32 3.32
CA ARG A 77 2.57 -11.85 2.08
C ARG A 77 2.37 -10.89 0.90
N GLU A 78 1.18 -10.33 0.74
CA GLU A 78 0.90 -9.41 -0.36
C GLU A 78 1.67 -8.08 -0.21
N ASN A 79 1.81 -7.55 1.01
CA ASN A 79 2.63 -6.38 1.31
C ASN A 79 4.12 -6.63 0.98
N ALA A 80 4.65 -7.80 1.33
CA ALA A 80 6.02 -8.16 0.98
C ALA A 80 6.19 -8.27 -0.55
N ARG A 81 5.25 -8.92 -1.23
CA ARG A 81 5.25 -9.10 -2.68
C ARG A 81 5.20 -7.77 -3.42
N ILE A 82 4.32 -6.85 -3.01
CA ILE A 82 4.18 -5.57 -3.68
C ILE A 82 5.37 -4.65 -3.41
N SER A 83 5.91 -4.67 -2.19
CA SER A 83 7.12 -3.91 -1.85
C SER A 83 8.30 -4.35 -2.71
N ALA A 84 8.48 -5.65 -2.89
CA ALA A 84 9.51 -6.19 -3.78
C ALA A 84 9.28 -5.74 -5.24
N ALA A 85 8.05 -5.86 -5.74
CA ALA A 85 7.71 -5.45 -7.10
C ALA A 85 7.91 -3.95 -7.34
N LEU A 86 7.63 -3.12 -6.33
CA LEU A 86 7.90 -1.69 -6.37
C LEU A 86 9.39 -1.42 -6.47
N VAL A 87 10.20 -1.99 -5.57
CA VAL A 87 11.67 -1.83 -5.59
C VAL A 87 12.26 -2.27 -6.92
N GLU A 88 11.87 -3.44 -7.44
CA GLU A 88 12.30 -3.93 -8.75
C GLU A 88 11.92 -2.97 -9.88
N PHE A 89 10.70 -2.40 -9.83
CA PHE A 89 10.26 -1.41 -10.80
C PHE A 89 11.11 -0.12 -10.72
N LEU A 90 11.35 0.39 -9.52
CA LEU A 90 12.16 1.59 -9.31
C LEU A 90 13.59 1.38 -9.83
N ASP A 91 14.21 0.25 -9.48
CA ASP A 91 15.58 -0.07 -9.88
C ASP A 91 15.71 -0.23 -11.40
N LYS A 92 14.77 -0.96 -12.01
CA LYS A 92 14.75 -1.22 -13.45
C LYS A 92 14.67 0.05 -14.29
N TYR A 93 13.92 1.05 -13.83
CA TYR A 93 13.69 2.28 -14.58
C TYR A 93 14.49 3.48 -14.07
N SER A 94 15.33 3.29 -13.04
CA SER A 94 16.18 4.34 -12.44
C SER A 94 17.13 5.04 -13.42
N LYS A 95 17.53 4.35 -14.49
CA LYS A 95 18.44 4.88 -15.54
C LYS A 95 17.74 5.02 -16.90
N GLY A 96 16.41 5.03 -16.89
CA GLY A 96 15.59 4.98 -18.10
C GLY A 96 15.31 3.54 -18.56
N GLY A 97 14.50 3.42 -19.61
CA GLY A 97 14.09 2.15 -20.18
C GLY A 97 13.16 2.34 -21.37
N SER A 98 12.80 1.23 -22.04
CA SER A 98 11.84 1.30 -23.16
C SER A 98 10.48 1.84 -22.67
N PRO A 99 9.89 2.85 -23.34
CA PRO A 99 8.57 3.38 -22.98
C PRO A 99 7.46 2.33 -22.99
N LEU A 100 7.54 1.37 -23.90
CA LEU A 100 6.57 0.28 -24.01
C LEU A 100 6.70 -0.69 -22.83
N ALA A 101 7.94 -1.07 -22.48
CA ALA A 101 8.20 -1.94 -21.33
C ALA A 101 7.77 -1.25 -20.02
N PHE A 102 8.13 0.03 -19.85
CA PHE A 102 7.73 0.83 -18.70
C PHE A 102 6.22 0.82 -18.53
N ARG A 103 5.47 1.16 -19.58
CA ARG A 103 4.01 1.25 -19.50
C ARG A 103 3.36 -0.07 -19.12
N ARG A 104 3.85 -1.18 -19.68
CA ARG A 104 3.35 -2.52 -19.36
C ARG A 104 3.61 -2.87 -17.90
N ASP A 105 4.84 -2.67 -17.44
CA ASP A 105 5.25 -3.06 -16.09
C ASP A 105 4.59 -2.14 -15.04
N PHE A 106 4.44 -0.84 -15.35
CA PHE A 106 3.71 0.13 -14.55
C PHE A 106 2.23 -0.26 -14.41
N ASN A 107 1.54 -0.54 -15.52
CA ASN A 107 0.12 -0.92 -15.47
C ASN A 107 -0.10 -2.19 -14.63
N ARG A 108 0.83 -3.15 -14.68
CA ARG A 108 0.78 -4.35 -13.84
C ARG A 108 0.92 -3.99 -12.36
N LEU A 109 1.91 -3.16 -12.03
CA LEU A 109 2.15 -2.74 -10.66
C LEU A 109 0.99 -1.91 -10.09
N ASP A 110 0.50 -0.94 -10.86
CA ASP A 110 -0.67 -0.10 -10.56
C ASP A 110 -1.93 -0.95 -10.31
N THR A 111 -2.16 -1.99 -11.12
CA THR A 111 -3.29 -2.91 -10.93
C THR A 111 -3.20 -3.64 -9.59
N ILE A 112 -2.01 -4.15 -9.24
CA ILE A 112 -1.80 -4.91 -8.00
C ILE A 112 -1.89 -3.98 -6.78
N PHE A 113 -1.32 -2.77 -6.87
CA PHE A 113 -1.35 -1.77 -5.81
C PHE A 113 -2.77 -1.33 -5.47
N ASN A 114 -3.54 -0.92 -6.47
CA ASN A 114 -4.92 -0.53 -6.24
C ASN A 114 -5.79 -1.71 -5.79
N ALA A 115 -5.46 -2.94 -6.18
CA ALA A 115 -6.18 -4.12 -5.68
C ALA A 115 -5.92 -4.37 -4.20
N LEU A 116 -4.66 -4.23 -3.75
CA LEU A 116 -4.28 -4.36 -2.35
C LEU A 116 -4.99 -3.32 -1.47
N ILE A 117 -4.94 -2.04 -1.84
CA ILE A 117 -5.65 -0.94 -1.16
C ILE A 117 -7.13 -1.27 -0.99
N ARG A 118 -7.81 -1.73 -2.05
CA ARG A 118 -9.22 -2.10 -1.97
C ARG A 118 -9.48 -3.27 -1.02
N GLN A 119 -8.58 -4.25 -0.97
CA GLN A 119 -8.70 -5.38 -0.05
C GLN A 119 -8.49 -4.93 1.39
N GLU A 120 -7.51 -4.08 1.64
CA GLU A 120 -7.23 -3.51 2.96
C GLU A 120 -8.44 -2.75 3.51
N GLU A 121 -9.03 -1.89 2.68
CA GLU A 121 -10.24 -1.15 3.06
C GLU A 121 -11.47 -2.02 3.26
N ALA A 122 -11.64 -3.07 2.45
CA ALA A 122 -12.82 -3.93 2.47
C ALA A 122 -12.75 -5.04 3.53
N VAL A 123 -11.54 -5.43 3.94
CA VAL A 123 -11.32 -6.55 4.86
C VAL A 123 -10.64 -6.06 6.13
N LEU A 124 -9.41 -5.57 6.02
CA LEU A 124 -8.56 -5.28 7.18
C LEU A 124 -9.15 -4.16 8.05
N PHE A 125 -9.64 -3.09 7.43
CA PHE A 125 -10.24 -1.95 8.14
C PHE A 125 -11.55 -2.34 8.83
N ASN A 126 -12.32 -3.25 8.25
CA ASN A 126 -13.54 -3.76 8.87
C ASN A 126 -13.22 -4.60 10.10
N GLU A 127 -12.26 -5.53 10.02
CA GLU A 127 -11.82 -6.30 11.20
C GLU A 127 -11.33 -5.36 12.31
N TYR A 128 -10.56 -4.31 11.98
CA TYR A 128 -10.09 -3.34 12.95
C TYR A 128 -11.24 -2.57 13.63
N LEU A 129 -12.25 -2.16 12.85
CA LEU A 129 -13.41 -1.44 13.37
C LEU A 129 -14.21 -2.33 14.31
N ASP A 130 -14.45 -3.59 13.95
CA ASP A 130 -15.17 -4.56 14.78
C ASP A 130 -14.47 -4.73 16.14
N ILE A 131 -13.15 -4.97 16.14
CA ILE A 131 -12.33 -5.08 17.37
C ILE A 131 -12.37 -3.78 18.19
N SER A 132 -12.32 -2.63 17.52
CA SER A 132 -12.32 -1.32 18.17
C SER A 132 -13.68 -0.94 18.78
N LEU A 133 -14.77 -1.56 18.34
CA LEU A 133 -16.10 -1.37 18.90
C LEU A 133 -16.32 -2.29 20.09
N ASP A 134 -15.89 -3.55 19.99
CA ASP A 134 -15.98 -4.55 21.06
C ASP A 134 -15.14 -4.19 22.30
N THR A 135 -14.08 -3.41 22.13
CA THR A 135 -13.23 -2.91 23.24
C THR A 135 -13.77 -1.67 23.95
N VAL A 136 -14.83 -1.04 23.42
CA VAL A 136 -15.47 0.16 24.00
C VAL A 136 -16.81 -0.17 24.69
N ALA A 137 -17.36 -1.36 24.45
CA ALA A 137 -18.57 -1.88 25.10
C ALA A 137 -18.26 -2.62 26.41
#